data_AF-A0A661D7R1-F1
#
_entry.id   AF-A0A661D7R1-F1
#
_cell.length_a   1.000
_cell.length_b   1.000
_cell.length_c   1.000
_cell.angle_alpha   90.00
_cell.angle_beta   90.00
_cell.angle_gamma   90.00
#
_symmetry.space_group_name_H-M   'P 1'
#
loop_
_entity.id
_entity.type
_entity.pdbx_description
1 polymer ?
#
loop_
_entity_poly.entity_id
_entity_poly.type
_entity_poly.pdbx_seq_one_letter_code
_entity_poly.pdbx_strand_id
1 'polypeptide(L)'
;MRKFLIVLLSLFVPLACSYDNNNLISIKANDSVKETTDRLESFLKEKGLTVFARINHAEGAKRIGKDLRPTELLIFGNPKAGTPLMQCKQTMGIDLPLKVLIWQDE
;
A
#
# COMPACT_ATOMS: atom_id res chain seq x y z
N MET A 1 -17.64 47.17 23.99
CA MET A 1 -16.40 46.95 23.22
C MET A 1 -15.83 45.63 23.70
N ARG A 2 -15.65 44.53 22.97
CA ARG A 2 -15.67 44.18 21.54
C ARG A 2 -16.00 42.66 21.53
N LYS A 3 -17.04 42.24 20.80
CA LYS A 3 -17.37 40.82 20.62
C LYS A 3 -16.29 40.21 19.71
N PHE A 4 -15.56 39.19 20.17
CA PHE A 4 -14.71 38.39 19.28
C PHE A 4 -15.44 37.09 18.96
N LEU A 5 -16.28 37.15 17.94
CA LEU A 5 -16.81 35.98 17.25
C LEU A 5 -15.71 35.52 16.27
N ILE A 6 -14.83 34.62 16.70
CA ILE A 6 -13.92 33.93 15.79
C ILE A 6 -14.73 32.81 15.13
N VAL A 7 -15.31 33.11 13.97
CA VAL A 7 -15.81 32.09 13.06
C VAL A 7 -14.59 31.40 12.48
N LEU A 8 -14.21 30.25 13.04
CA LEU A 8 -13.29 29.31 12.40
C LEU A 8 -14.03 28.73 11.18
N LEU A 9 -13.92 29.43 10.05
CA LEU A 9 -14.29 28.90 8.74
C LEU A 9 -13.26 27.82 8.40
N SER A 10 -13.52 26.59 8.85
CA SER A 10 -12.74 25.41 8.46
C SER A 10 -12.85 25.26 6.95
N LEU A 11 -11.82 25.70 6.23
CA LEU A 11 -11.57 25.30 4.85
C LEU A 11 -11.43 23.77 4.83
N PHE A 12 -12.54 23.09 4.55
CA PHE A 12 -12.51 21.71 4.08
C PHE A 12 -12.03 21.79 2.63
N VAL A 13 -10.72 21.97 2.44
CA VAL A 13 -10.12 21.82 1.11
C VAL A 13 -10.20 20.33 0.82
N PRO A 14 -11.00 19.88 -0.17
CA PRO A 14 -10.80 18.53 -0.68
C PRO A 14 -9.39 18.53 -1.25
N LEU A 15 -8.46 17.83 -0.58
CA LEU A 15 -7.21 17.44 -1.19
C LEU A 15 -7.62 16.63 -2.43
N ALA A 16 -7.64 17.28 -3.58
CA ALA A 16 -7.58 16.56 -4.83
C ALA A 16 -6.33 15.69 -4.73
N CYS A 17 -6.51 14.37 -4.79
CA CYS A 17 -5.42 13.41 -4.81
C CYS A 17 -4.67 13.53 -6.14
N SER A 18 -3.90 14.61 -6.29
CA SER A 18 -2.83 14.67 -7.28
C SER A 18 -1.63 13.97 -6.64
N TYR A 19 -1.63 12.64 -6.65
CA TYR A 19 -0.48 11.87 -6.20
C TYR A 19 0.47 11.68 -7.38
N ASP A 20 1.66 12.27 -7.28
CA ASP A 20 2.72 12.06 -8.26
C ASP A 20 3.31 10.64 -8.08
N ASN A 21 3.10 9.77 -9.08
CA ASN A 21 3.56 8.38 -9.07
C ASN A 21 5.02 8.23 -9.51
N ASN A 22 5.81 9.31 -9.56
CA ASN A 22 7.20 9.31 -10.05
C ASN A 22 8.16 8.30 -9.36
N ASN A 23 7.76 7.69 -8.24
CA ASN A 23 8.55 6.71 -7.49
C ASN A 23 8.02 5.27 -7.59
N LEU A 24 7.00 5.01 -8.42
CA LEU A 24 6.42 3.67 -8.61
C LEU A 24 6.68 3.15 -10.02
N ILE A 25 7.12 1.89 -10.10
CA ILE A 25 7.14 1.15 -11.37
C ILE A 25 5.83 0.36 -11.46
N SER A 26 5.04 0.65 -12.49
CA SER A 26 3.75 -0.01 -12.73
C SER A 26 3.82 -0.87 -13.99
N ILE A 27 3.31 -2.09 -13.90
CA ILE A 27 3.29 -3.07 -14.99
C ILE A 27 1.87 -3.58 -15.14
N LYS A 28 1.34 -3.60 -16.36
CA LYS A 28 0.02 -4.16 -16.64
C LYS A 28 0.02 -5.68 -16.53
N ALA A 29 -0.96 -6.22 -15.83
CA ALA A 29 -1.28 -7.64 -15.79
C ALA A 29 -2.55 -7.91 -16.61
N ASN A 30 -2.63 -9.11 -17.21
CA ASN A 30 -3.81 -9.54 -17.98
C ASN A 30 -4.82 -10.31 -17.12
N ASP A 31 -4.40 -10.76 -15.94
CA ASP A 31 -5.19 -11.59 -15.02
C ASP A 31 -5.92 -10.69 -13.99
N SER A 32 -6.91 -11.23 -13.27
CA SER A 32 -7.56 -10.49 -12.19
C SER A 32 -6.58 -10.15 -11.05
N VAL A 33 -6.95 -9.19 -10.19
CA VAL A 33 -6.14 -8.84 -9.01
C VAL A 33 -5.87 -10.05 -8.13
N LYS A 34 -6.88 -10.90 -7.91
CA LYS A 34 -6.73 -12.11 -7.09
C LYS A 34 -5.76 -13.11 -7.72
N GLU A 35 -5.93 -13.42 -9.00
CA GLU A 35 -5.08 -14.39 -9.72
C GLU A 35 -3.64 -13.90 -9.81
N THR A 36 -3.44 -12.62 -10.13
CA THR A 36 -2.12 -11.98 -10.16
C THR A 36 -1.45 -12.07 -8.78
N THR A 37 -2.20 -11.79 -7.72
CA THR A 37 -1.71 -11.84 -6.35
C THR A 37 -1.36 -13.27 -5.93
N ASP A 38 -2.22 -14.25 -6.23
CA ASP A 38 -1.99 -15.67 -5.93
C ASP A 38 -0.72 -16.20 -6.64
N ARG A 39 -0.55 -15.85 -7.92
CA ARG A 39 0.63 -16.24 -8.71
C ARG A 39 1.90 -15.60 -8.17
N LEU A 40 1.86 -14.29 -7.86
CA LEU A 40 3.00 -13.59 -7.31
C LEU A 40 3.39 -14.14 -5.93
N GLU A 41 2.41 -14.37 -5.05
CA GLU A 41 2.65 -14.94 -3.72
C GLU A 41 3.32 -16.33 -3.82
N SER A 42 2.85 -17.17 -4.73
CA SER A 42 3.43 -18.50 -4.99
C SER A 42 4.87 -18.40 -5.50
N PHE A 43 5.11 -17.52 -6.47
CA PHE A 43 6.46 -17.27 -7.00
C PHE A 43 7.42 -16.76 -5.92
N LEU A 44 6.99 -15.81 -5.08
CA LEU A 44 7.81 -15.29 -3.99
C LEU A 44 8.21 -16.40 -3.01
N LYS A 45 7.26 -17.25 -2.63
CA LYS A 45 7.53 -18.42 -1.75
C LYS A 45 8.49 -19.41 -2.38
N GLU A 46 8.32 -19.71 -3.67
CA GLU A 46 9.23 -20.60 -4.42
C GLU A 46 10.67 -20.05 -4.45
N LYS A 47 10.83 -18.72 -4.53
CA LYS A 47 12.15 -18.05 -4.43
C LYS A 47 12.68 -17.94 -3.01
N GLY A 48 12.04 -18.56 -2.03
CA GLY A 48 12.47 -18.56 -0.63
C GLY A 48 12.27 -17.22 0.08
N LEU A 49 11.40 -16.35 -0.46
CA LEU A 49 11.01 -15.11 0.20
C LEU A 49 9.86 -15.37 1.17
N THR A 50 9.85 -14.66 2.28
CA THR A 50 8.75 -14.71 3.25
C THR A 50 7.68 -13.71 2.85
N VAL A 51 6.42 -14.17 2.75
CA VAL A 51 5.24 -13.30 2.63
C VAL A 51 4.76 -13.02 4.05
N PHE A 52 4.97 -11.78 4.52
CA PHE A 52 4.62 -11.35 5.87
C PHE A 52 3.12 -11.05 6.01
N ALA A 53 2.54 -10.44 4.97
CA ALA A 53 1.12 -10.13 4.95
C ALA A 53 0.59 -10.04 3.52
N ARG A 54 -0.69 -10.37 3.39
CA ARG A 54 -1.53 -10.06 2.24
C ARG A 54 -2.74 -9.29 2.75
N ILE A 55 -2.95 -8.10 2.23
CA ILE A 55 -3.99 -7.18 2.71
C ILE A 55 -4.97 -6.92 1.58
N ASN A 56 -6.25 -7.25 1.81
CA ASN A 56 -7.33 -6.92 0.88
C ASN A 56 -7.95 -5.57 1.25
N HIS A 57 -7.56 -4.52 0.54
CA HIS A 57 -8.08 -3.17 0.78
C HIS A 57 -9.55 -3.03 0.38
N ALA A 58 -9.99 -3.74 -0.66
CA ALA A 58 -11.38 -3.72 -1.10
C ALA A 58 -12.32 -4.34 -0.05
N GLU A 59 -11.90 -5.42 0.61
CA GLU A 59 -12.62 -5.99 1.74
C GLU A 59 -12.67 -5.01 2.93
N GLY A 60 -11.56 -4.31 3.21
CA GLY A 60 -11.51 -3.27 4.23
C GLY A 60 -12.51 -2.14 3.97
N ALA A 61 -12.63 -1.68 2.72
CA ALA A 61 -13.62 -0.68 2.33
C ALA A 61 -15.06 -1.18 2.54
N LYS A 62 -15.35 -2.43 2.15
CA LYS A 62 -16.69 -3.03 2.33
C LYS A 62 -17.12 -3.06 3.80
N ARG A 63 -16.20 -3.31 4.74
CA ARG A 63 -16.50 -3.33 6.18
C ARG A 63 -17.01 -1.98 6.72
N ILE A 64 -16.70 -0.87 6.03
CA ILE A 64 -17.18 0.47 6.38
C ILE A 64 -18.27 0.98 5.43
N GLY A 65 -18.88 0.09 4.63
CA GLY A 65 -19.94 0.44 3.67
C GLY A 65 -19.44 1.29 2.49
N LYS A 66 -18.17 1.14 2.11
CA LYS A 66 -17.58 1.81 0.95
C LYS A 66 -17.16 0.78 -0.10
N ASP A 67 -17.26 1.18 -1.36
CA ASP A 67 -16.73 0.42 -2.48
C ASP A 67 -15.33 0.91 -2.84
N LEU A 68 -14.47 -0.05 -3.15
CA LEU A 68 -13.15 0.16 -3.72
C LEU A 68 -12.97 -0.92 -4.79
N ARG A 69 -12.42 -0.55 -5.95
CA ARG A 69 -12.03 -1.53 -6.98
C ARG A 69 -11.12 -2.60 -6.35
N PRO A 70 -11.06 -3.83 -6.89
CA PRO A 70 -10.15 -4.85 -6.36
C PRO A 70 -8.74 -4.29 -6.19
N THR A 71 -8.23 -4.36 -4.95
CA THR A 71 -6.92 -3.82 -4.56
C THR A 71 -6.36 -4.68 -3.43
N GLU A 72 -5.24 -5.33 -3.68
CA GLU A 72 -4.52 -6.17 -2.72
C GLU A 72 -3.06 -5.72 -2.60
N LEU A 73 -2.51 -5.81 -1.38
CA LEU A 73 -1.13 -5.48 -1.06
C LEU A 73 -0.42 -6.73 -0.55
N LEU A 74 0.69 -7.11 -1.20
CA LEU A 74 1.62 -8.11 -0.69
C LEU A 74 2.79 -7.42 0.01
N ILE A 75 3.09 -7.86 1.23
CA ILE A 75 4.22 -7.42 2.04
C ILE A 75 5.15 -8.62 2.23
N PHE A 76 6.38 -8.53 1.71
CA PHE A 76 7.29 -9.68 1.64
C PHE A 76 8.77 -9.29 1.71
N GLY A 77 9.63 -10.25 2.02
CA GLY A 77 11.07 -9.99 2.05
C GLY A 77 11.91 -11.20 2.47
N ASN A 78 13.20 -10.93 2.68
CA ASN A 78 14.18 -11.92 3.13
C ASN A 78 14.99 -11.34 4.30
N PRO A 79 14.83 -11.85 5.54
CA PRO A 79 15.62 -11.37 6.68
C PRO A 79 17.13 -11.45 6.46
N LYS A 80 17.63 -12.42 5.69
CA LYS A 80 19.07 -12.52 5.37
C LYS A 80 19.58 -11.30 4.60
N ALA A 81 18.72 -10.67 3.78
CA ALA A 81 19.05 -9.45 3.05
C ALA A 81 18.68 -8.18 3.82
N GLY A 82 17.55 -8.18 4.53
CA GLY A 82 17.04 -6.99 5.22
C GLY A 82 17.72 -6.68 6.56
N THR A 83 18.08 -7.70 7.34
CA THR A 83 18.68 -7.50 8.68
C THR A 83 20.00 -6.73 8.62
N PRO A 84 20.95 -7.01 7.71
CA PRO A 84 22.17 -6.22 7.60
C PRO A 84 21.90 -4.73 7.33
N LEU A 85 20.87 -4.40 6.56
CA LEU A 85 20.48 -3.01 6.32
C LEU A 85 19.96 -2.33 7.59
N MET A 86 19.18 -3.05 8.39
CA MET A 86 18.69 -2.55 9.69
C MET A 86 19.79 -2.48 10.75
N GLN A 87 20.80 -3.35 10.68
CA GLN A 87 22.00 -3.26 11.53
C GLN A 87 22.83 -2.03 11.19
N CYS A 88 22.94 -1.68 9.89
CA CYS A 88 23.58 -0.44 9.45
C CYS A 88 22.78 0.80 9.88
N LYS A 89 21.45 0.77 9.69
CA LYS A 89 20.55 1.85 10.09
C LYS A 89 19.16 1.31 10.40
N GLN A 90 18.78 1.29 11.68
CA GLN A 90 17.52 0.68 12.13
C GLN A 90 16.28 1.33 11.50
N THR A 91 16.35 2.61 11.12
CA THR A 91 15.24 3.30 10.44
C THR A 91 14.90 2.69 9.07
N MET A 92 15.76 1.85 8.49
CA MET A 92 15.43 1.07 7.29
C MET A 92 14.21 0.17 7.49
N GLY A 93 13.84 -0.15 8.74
CA GLY A 93 12.62 -0.88 9.06
C GLY A 93 11.31 -0.13 8.76
N ILE A 94 11.37 1.16 8.38
CA ILE A 94 10.20 1.89 7.87
C ILE A 94 9.93 1.49 6.40
N ASP A 95 11.00 1.38 5.61
CA ASP A 95 10.90 1.07 4.19
C ASP A 95 10.77 -0.44 3.94
N LEU A 96 11.49 -1.25 4.74
CA LEU A 96 11.40 -2.70 4.75
C LEU A 96 10.18 -3.18 5.57
N PRO A 97 9.60 -4.34 5.24
CA PRO A 97 9.85 -5.19 4.08
C PRO A 97 9.31 -4.60 2.76
N LEU A 98 9.63 -5.24 1.65
CA LEU A 98 9.20 -4.84 0.31
C LEU A 98 7.68 -5.00 0.15
N LYS A 99 7.12 -4.22 -0.78
CA LYS A 99 5.68 -4.10 -0.99
C LYS A 99 5.38 -4.12 -2.48
N VAL A 100 4.34 -4.85 -2.88
CA VAL A 100 3.76 -4.78 -4.22
C VAL A 100 2.26 -4.59 -4.08
N LEU A 101 1.74 -3.51 -4.69
CA LEU A 101 0.32 -3.25 -4.79
C LEU A 101 -0.20 -3.82 -6.11
N ILE A 102 -1.29 -4.58 -6.05
CA ILE A 102 -1.99 -5.12 -7.21
C ILE A 102 -3.39 -4.52 -7.18
N TRP A 103 -3.77 -3.82 -8.24
CA TRP A 103 -5.08 -3.16 -8.30
C TRP A 103 -5.68 -3.27 -9.70
N GLN A 104 -7.00 -3.12 -9.76
CA GLN A 104 -7.72 -2.99 -11.02
C GLN A 104 -7.74 -1.52 -11.43
N ASP A 105 -7.23 -1.24 -12.64
CA ASP A 105 -7.33 0.06 -13.31
C ASP A 105 -8.80 0.46 -13.59
N GLU A 106 -9.00 1.67 -14.10
CA GLU A 106 -10.32 2.19 -14.48
C GLU A 106 -10.88 1.55 -15.74
#